data_AF-G6YBQ6-F1
#
_entry.id   AF-G6YBQ6-F1
#
_cell.length_a   1.000
_cell.length_b   1.000
_cell.length_c   1.000
_cell.angle_alpha   90.00
_cell.angle_beta   90.00
_cell.angle_gamma   90.00
#
_symmetry.space_group_name_H-M   'P 1'
#
loop_
_entity.id
_entity.type
_entity.pdbx_description
1 polymer ?
#
loop_
_entity_poly.entity_id
_entity_poly.type
_entity_poly.pdbx_seq_one_letter_code
_entity_poly.pdbx_strand_id
1 'polypeptide(L)'
;MRWMVVLASCLAMAGCVGGTSMAERQDENVQSSLQYDNVPCDQLLAQRNGLAQQYNLPTTAKPTFSNPAMGFGPFTPDMRSKAKRDSDKASGEIDAMNRSIERRDCGKPKKKETFALPGAKTG
;
A
#
# COMPACT_ATOMS: atom_id res chain seq x y z
N MET A 1 38.47 -21.18 33.40
CA MET A 1 37.45 -20.13 33.67
C MET A 1 37.39 -18.99 32.64
N ARG A 2 37.91 -19.14 31.40
CA ARG A 2 37.93 -18.07 30.36
C ARG A 2 37.21 -18.42 29.04
N TRP A 3 36.57 -19.59 28.98
CA TRP A 3 35.89 -20.07 27.76
C TRP A 3 34.36 -19.93 27.83
N MET A 4 33.78 -19.72 29.02
CA MET A 4 32.33 -19.56 29.19
C MET A 4 31.81 -18.16 28.83
N VAL A 5 32.69 -17.17 28.72
CA VAL A 5 32.28 -15.79 28.37
C VAL A 5 32.01 -15.66 26.86
N VAL A 6 32.67 -16.47 26.02
CA VAL A 6 32.51 -16.42 24.56
C VAL A 6 31.16 -17.00 24.11
N LEU A 7 30.66 -18.03 24.81
CA LEU A 7 29.37 -18.65 24.53
C LEU A 7 28.17 -17.76 24.87
N ALA A 8 28.30 -16.82 25.81
CA ALA A 8 27.23 -15.90 26.18
C ALA A 8 27.01 -14.78 25.15
N SER A 9 28.03 -14.39 24.38
CA SER A 9 27.91 -13.32 23.37
C SER A 9 27.21 -13.75 22.08
N CYS A 10 27.18 -15.04 21.73
CA CYS A 10 26.45 -15.50 20.55
C CYS A 10 24.92 -15.56 20.74
N LEU A 11 24.41 -15.63 21.97
CA LEU A 11 22.96 -15.62 22.22
C LEU A 11 22.34 -14.22 22.08
N ALA A 12 23.14 -13.14 22.14
CA ALA A 12 22.64 -11.78 21.96
C ALA A 12 22.26 -11.46 20.51
N MET A 13 22.76 -12.23 19.52
CA MET A 13 22.43 -12.02 18.11
C MET A 13 21.10 -12.65 17.67
N ALA A 14 20.51 -13.53 18.48
CA ALA A 14 19.15 -14.04 18.23
C ALA A 14 18.06 -13.01 18.58
N GLY A 15 18.40 -11.95 19.32
CA GLY A 15 17.49 -10.84 19.64
C GLY A 15 17.29 -9.82 18.50
N CYS A 16 18.04 -9.97 17.40
CA CYS A 16 17.86 -9.16 16.18
C CYS A 16 17.13 -9.92 15.06
N VAL A 17 16.41 -11.00 15.38
CA VAL A 17 15.30 -11.44 14.52
C VAL A 17 14.12 -10.47 14.79
N GLY A 18 14.32 -9.20 14.46
CA GLY A 18 13.25 -8.24 14.20
C GLY A 18 12.56 -8.64 12.89
N GLY A 19 12.02 -9.85 12.89
CA GLY A 19 11.42 -10.48 11.74
C GLY A 19 9.97 -10.08 11.68
N THR A 20 9.72 -8.86 11.21
CA THR A 20 8.57 -8.50 10.38
C THR A 20 7.38 -9.44 10.54
N SER A 21 6.71 -9.35 11.67
CA SER A 21 5.49 -10.08 11.91
C SER A 21 4.45 -9.78 10.81
N MET A 22 3.39 -10.57 10.77
CA MET A 22 2.32 -10.42 9.79
C MET A 22 1.72 -9.01 9.81
N ALA A 23 1.60 -8.41 11.01
CA ALA A 23 0.92 -7.13 11.17
C ALA A 23 1.70 -5.98 10.50
N GLU A 24 2.99 -5.79 10.82
CA GLU A 24 3.81 -4.76 10.20
C GLU A 24 3.98 -5.00 8.69
N ARG A 25 4.07 -6.26 8.25
CA ARG A 25 4.15 -6.59 6.81
C ARG A 25 2.87 -6.31 6.04
N GLN A 26 1.72 -6.25 6.72
CA GLN A 26 0.46 -5.88 6.10
C GLN A 26 0.27 -4.37 6.10
N ASP A 27 0.67 -3.70 7.18
CA ASP A 27 0.70 -2.24 7.27
C ASP A 27 1.66 -1.64 6.23
N GLU A 28 2.81 -2.27 5.97
CA GLU A 28 3.74 -1.86 4.90
C GLU A 28 3.11 -1.88 3.50
N ASN A 29 2.08 -2.71 3.27
CA ASN A 29 1.38 -2.73 1.99
C ASN A 29 0.42 -1.53 1.85
N VAL A 30 0.09 -0.83 2.93
CA VAL A 30 -0.72 0.39 2.88
C VAL A 30 0.15 1.55 2.42
N GLN A 31 0.16 1.80 1.11
CA GLN A 31 0.95 2.90 0.55
C GLN A 31 0.24 4.24 0.61
N SER A 32 1.03 5.32 0.69
CA SER A 32 0.50 6.68 0.59
C SER A 32 0.13 7.01 -0.85
N SER A 33 -1.07 7.52 -1.04
CA SER A 33 -1.54 7.96 -2.35
C SER A 33 -0.93 9.30 -2.80
N LEU A 34 -0.35 10.08 -1.87
CA LEU A 34 0.24 11.40 -2.17
C LEU A 34 1.41 11.32 -3.16
N GLN A 35 2.15 10.20 -3.14
CA GLN A 35 3.27 9.97 -4.05
C GLN A 35 2.83 9.92 -5.52
N TYR A 36 1.55 9.62 -5.78
CA TYR A 36 0.98 9.50 -7.12
C TYR A 36 0.29 10.77 -7.60
N ASP A 37 0.11 11.78 -6.73
CA ASP A 37 -0.62 12.99 -7.09
C ASP A 37 0.11 13.86 -8.12
N ASN A 38 1.44 13.73 -8.18
CA ASN A 38 2.29 14.41 -9.16
C ASN A 38 2.44 13.64 -10.48
N VAL A 39 1.95 12.40 -10.57
CA VAL A 39 2.06 11.57 -11.78
C VAL A 39 0.95 11.97 -12.76
N PRO A 40 1.25 12.24 -14.04
CA PRO A 40 0.23 12.56 -15.05
C PRO A 40 -0.89 11.51 -15.10
N CYS A 41 -2.15 11.93 -15.26
CA CYS A 41 -3.30 11.02 -15.19
C CYS A 41 -3.20 9.84 -16.16
N ASP A 42 -2.81 10.08 -17.41
CA ASP A 42 -2.70 9.01 -18.42
C ASP A 42 -1.64 7.98 -18.04
N GLN A 43 -0.50 8.46 -17.54
CA GLN A 43 0.58 7.62 -17.04
C GLN A 43 0.14 6.84 -15.80
N LEU A 44 -0.59 7.46 -14.88
CA LEU A 44 -1.07 6.81 -13.67
C LEU A 44 -2.09 5.70 -13.99
N LEU A 45 -3.01 5.95 -14.92
CA LEU A 45 -3.98 4.95 -15.39
C LEU A 45 -3.28 3.76 -16.07
N ALA A 46 -2.28 4.03 -16.91
CA ALA A 46 -1.49 2.99 -17.56
C ALA A 46 -0.68 2.16 -16.56
N GLN A 47 0.00 2.81 -15.60
CA GLN A 47 0.76 2.14 -14.53
C GLN A 47 -0.15 1.24 -13.69
N ARG A 48 -1.31 1.75 -13.25
CA ARG A 48 -2.29 0.98 -12.48
C ARG A 48 -2.80 -0.24 -13.25
N ASN A 49 -3.11 -0.08 -14.53
CA ASN A 49 -3.58 -1.18 -15.38
C ASN A 49 -2.48 -2.21 -15.64
N GLY A 50 -1.26 -1.78 -15.92
CA GLY A 50 -0.11 -2.67 -16.14
C GLY A 50 0.23 -3.48 -14.89
N LEU A 51 0.19 -2.85 -13.71
CA LEU A 51 0.42 -3.53 -12.43
C LEU A 51 -0.70 -4.55 -12.13
N ALA A 52 -1.96 -4.18 -12.37
CA ALA A 52 -3.09 -5.09 -12.23
C ALA A 52 -2.96 -6.31 -13.14
N GLN A 53 -2.57 -6.12 -14.41
CA GLN A 53 -2.33 -7.22 -15.34
C GLN A 53 -1.15 -8.11 -14.92
N GLN A 54 -0.02 -7.50 -14.51
CA GLN A 54 1.18 -8.24 -14.11
C GLN A 54 0.91 -9.23 -12.97
N TYR A 55 0.10 -8.82 -11.99
CA TYR A 55 -0.23 -9.64 -10.82
C TYR A 55 -1.56 -10.38 -10.92
N ASN A 56 -2.25 -10.31 -12.09
CA ASN A 56 -3.61 -10.84 -12.28
C ASN A 56 -4.60 -10.36 -11.21
N LEU A 57 -4.50 -9.08 -10.85
CA LEU A 57 -5.34 -8.42 -9.84
C LEU A 57 -6.40 -7.54 -10.51
N PRO A 58 -7.54 -7.30 -9.84
CA PRO A 58 -8.49 -6.29 -10.31
C PRO A 58 -7.88 -4.89 -10.19
N THR A 59 -8.27 -3.98 -11.08
CA THR A 59 -7.85 -2.56 -11.01
C THR A 59 -8.39 -1.85 -9.77
N THR A 60 -9.32 -2.46 -9.04
CA THR A 60 -9.90 -1.98 -7.77
C THR A 60 -9.38 -2.75 -6.56
N ALA A 61 -8.26 -3.48 -6.71
CA ALA A 61 -7.66 -4.25 -5.62
C ALA A 61 -7.36 -3.36 -4.41
N LYS A 62 -7.57 -3.94 -3.22
CA LYS A 62 -7.28 -3.32 -1.93
C LYS A 62 -6.37 -4.22 -1.11
N PRO A 63 -5.49 -3.65 -0.26
CA PRO A 63 -4.67 -4.43 0.64
C PRO A 63 -5.57 -5.27 1.57
N THR A 64 -5.19 -6.52 1.77
CA THR A 64 -5.89 -7.44 2.66
C THR A 64 -5.14 -7.55 3.97
N PHE A 65 -5.89 -7.47 5.07
CA PHE A 65 -5.37 -7.70 6.41
C PHE A 65 -5.79 -9.09 6.87
N SER A 66 -4.84 -9.85 7.35
CA SER A 66 -5.10 -11.05 8.12
C SER A 66 -5.43 -10.61 9.53
N ASN A 67 -6.48 -11.18 10.12
CA ASN A 67 -6.76 -11.01 11.54
C ASN A 67 -6.11 -12.19 12.28
N PRO A 68 -4.85 -12.07 12.76
CA PRO A 68 -4.27 -13.10 13.61
C PRO A 68 -5.14 -13.16 14.86
N ALA A 69 -5.74 -14.33 15.09
CA ALA A 69 -6.62 -14.55 16.24
C ALA A 69 -5.90 -14.06 17.52
N MET A 70 -6.53 -13.10 18.21
CA MET A 70 -6.20 -12.69 19.58
C MET A 70 -4.96 -11.79 19.79
N GLY A 71 -4.76 -10.72 19.02
CA GLY A 71 -3.85 -9.63 19.43
C GLY A 71 -2.34 -9.96 19.41
N PHE A 72 -1.97 -11.17 19.01
CA PHE A 72 -0.58 -11.58 18.77
C PHE A 72 -0.06 -11.16 17.39
N GLY A 73 -0.76 -10.26 16.70
CA GLY A 73 -0.39 -9.81 15.36
C GLY A 73 1.06 -9.37 15.25
N PRO A 74 1.55 -8.46 16.11
CA PRO A 74 2.95 -8.00 16.15
C PRO A 74 4.00 -9.08 16.48
N PHE A 75 3.57 -10.27 16.86
CA PHE A 75 4.45 -11.37 17.27
C PHE A 75 4.26 -12.63 16.40
N THR A 76 3.29 -12.62 15.49
CA THR A 76 3.02 -13.75 14.61
C THR A 76 3.89 -13.64 13.37
N PRO A 77 4.79 -14.59 13.10
CA PRO A 77 5.68 -14.50 11.94
C PRO A 77 4.89 -14.51 10.63
N ASP A 78 5.36 -13.76 9.63
CA ASP A 78 4.76 -13.80 8.29
C ASP A 78 5.01 -15.15 7.61
N MET A 79 3.97 -15.98 7.52
CA MET A 79 4.03 -17.30 6.89
C MET A 79 3.57 -17.30 5.42
N ARG A 80 3.23 -16.13 4.84
CA ARG A 80 2.80 -16.05 3.44
C ARG A 80 3.95 -16.36 2.49
N SER A 81 3.64 -17.01 1.37
CA SER A 81 4.61 -17.22 0.29
C SER A 81 5.06 -15.89 -0.32
N LYS A 82 6.24 -15.87 -0.93
CA LYS A 82 6.76 -14.67 -1.62
C LYS A 82 5.78 -14.15 -2.67
N ALA A 83 5.22 -15.05 -3.50
CA ALA A 83 4.24 -14.67 -4.51
C ALA A 83 3.01 -13.98 -3.91
N LYS A 84 2.53 -14.46 -2.74
CA LYS A 84 1.40 -13.83 -2.05
C LYS A 84 1.77 -12.46 -1.49
N ARG A 85 2.95 -12.30 -0.90
CA ARG A 85 3.44 -11.00 -0.41
C ARG A 85 3.59 -9.98 -1.54
N ASP A 86 4.17 -10.39 -2.66
CA ASP A 86 4.37 -9.52 -3.83
C ASP A 86 3.00 -9.09 -4.41
N SER A 87 2.03 -10.00 -4.49
CA SER A 87 0.65 -9.70 -4.90
C SER A 87 -0.06 -8.76 -3.91
N ASP A 88 0.07 -8.98 -2.60
CA ASP A 88 -0.54 -8.11 -1.59
C ASP A 88 0.09 -6.71 -1.61
N LYS A 89 1.40 -6.59 -1.85
CA LYS A 89 2.08 -5.31 -2.08
C LYS A 89 1.53 -4.59 -3.31
N ALA A 90 1.39 -5.31 -4.43
CA ALA A 90 0.82 -4.75 -5.66
C ALA A 90 -0.62 -4.26 -5.46
N SER A 91 -1.42 -4.98 -4.66
CA SER A 91 -2.78 -4.53 -4.31
C SER A 91 -2.80 -3.21 -3.54
N GLY A 92 -1.81 -2.98 -2.67
CA GLY A 92 -1.61 -1.73 -1.95
C GLY A 92 -1.21 -0.55 -2.84
N GLU A 93 -0.34 -0.81 -3.81
CA GLU A 93 0.03 0.16 -4.84
C GLU A 93 -1.17 0.55 -5.70
N ILE A 94 -1.95 -0.44 -6.15
CA ILE A 94 -3.19 -0.21 -6.92
C ILE A 94 -4.17 0.66 -6.12
N ASP A 95 -4.39 0.36 -4.84
CA ASP A 95 -5.27 1.15 -3.97
C ASP A 95 -4.76 2.60 -3.79
N ALA A 96 -3.45 2.79 -3.59
CA ALA A 96 -2.86 4.11 -3.49
C ALA A 96 -3.00 4.93 -4.79
N MET A 97 -2.78 4.29 -5.95
CA MET A 97 -3.00 4.90 -7.26
C MET A 97 -4.48 5.26 -7.47
N ASN A 98 -5.41 4.36 -7.13
CA ASN A 98 -6.84 4.61 -7.24
C ASN A 98 -7.29 5.80 -6.40
N ARG A 99 -6.82 5.91 -5.14
CA ARG A 99 -7.12 7.08 -4.29
C ARG A 99 -6.62 8.39 -4.91
N SER A 100 -5.48 8.39 -5.59
CA SER A 100 -4.98 9.56 -6.34
C SER A 100 -5.84 9.85 -7.58
N ILE A 101 -6.22 8.83 -8.34
CA ILE A 101 -7.12 8.92 -9.51
C ILE A 101 -8.46 9.53 -9.11
N GLU A 102 -9.05 9.04 -8.01
CA GLU A 102 -10.34 9.50 -7.49
C GLU A 102 -10.29 10.95 -7.04
N ARG A 103 -9.25 11.35 -6.28
CA ARG A 103 -9.09 12.74 -5.83
C ARG A 103 -8.89 13.73 -6.97
N ARG A 104 -8.18 13.32 -8.02
CA ARG A 104 -7.83 14.17 -9.16
C ARG A 104 -8.82 14.05 -10.32
N ASP A 105 -9.88 13.26 -10.14
CA ASP A 105 -10.88 12.95 -11.17
C ASP A 105 -10.25 12.50 -12.50
N CYS A 106 -9.11 11.78 -12.44
CA CYS A 106 -8.41 11.30 -13.62
C CYS A 106 -9.32 10.37 -14.44
N GLY A 107 -9.44 10.63 -15.74
CA GLY A 107 -10.28 9.85 -16.66
C GLY A 107 -11.77 10.22 -16.64
N LYS A 108 -12.20 11.18 -15.82
CA LYS A 108 -13.55 11.76 -15.93
C LYS A 108 -13.55 12.90 -16.94
N PRO A 109 -14.61 13.04 -17.76
CA PRO A 109 -14.75 14.24 -18.59
C PRO A 109 -14.81 15.45 -17.66
N LYS A 110 -13.95 16.45 -17.90
CA LYS A 110 -14.00 17.72 -17.16
C LYS A 110 -15.42 18.24 -17.23
N LYS A 111 -16.13 18.31 -16.10
CA LYS A 111 -17.43 18.97 -16.05
C LYS A 111 -17.20 20.40 -16.51
N LYS A 112 -17.89 20.82 -17.58
CA LYS A 112 -17.91 22.22 -17.98
C LYS A 112 -18.50 22.98 -16.80
N GLU A 113 -17.66 23.75 -16.12
CA GLU A 113 -18.06 24.70 -15.08
C GLU A 113 -18.99 25.73 -15.73
N THR A 114 -20.29 25.46 -15.75
CA THR A 114 -21.28 26.52 -16.00
C THR A 114 -21.36 27.32 -14.71
N PHE A 115 -20.37 28.21 -14.51
CA PHE A 115 -20.36 29.20 -13.45
C PHE A 115 -21.44 30.24 -13.78
N ALA A 116 -22.70 29.87 -13.59
CA ALA A 116 -23.82 30.80 -13.65
C ALA A 116 -23.77 31.62 -12.36
N LEU A 117 -23.13 32.79 -12.42
CA LEU A 117 -23.19 33.80 -11.37
C LEU A 117 -24.67 34.20 -11.18
N PRO A 118 -25.27 34.02 -9.97
CA PRO A 118 -26.60 34.53 -9.70
C PRO A 118 -26.50 36.03 -9.43
N GLY A 119 -26.55 36.85 -10.49
CA GLY A 119 -26.49 38.30 -10.28
C GLY A 119 -26.22 39.15 -11.50
N ALA A 120 -26.93 38.95 -12.61
CA ALA A 120 -26.99 39.94 -13.68
C ALA A 120 -28.44 40.42 -13.84
N LYS A 121 -28.85 41.34 -12.95
CA LYS A 121 -29.96 42.26 -13.22
C LYS A 121 -29.35 43.64 -13.42
N THR A 122 -29.05 43.97 -14.68
CA THR A 122 -29.02 45.36 -15.17
C THR A 122 -30.47 45.87 -15.12
N GLY A 123 -30.77 46.94 -14.40
CA GLY A 123 -30.51 48.30 -14.85
C GLY A 123 -31.78 48.81 -15.50
#